data_AF-A0A0B5D8E4-F1
#
_entry.id   AF-A0A0B5D8E4-F1
#
_cell.length_a   1.000
_cell.length_b   1.000
_cell.length_c   1.000
_cell.angle_alpha   90.00
_cell.angle_beta   90.00
_cell.angle_gamma   90.00
#
_symmetry.space_group_name_H-M   'P 1'
#
loop_
_entity.id
_entity.type
_entity.pdbx_description
1 polymer ?
#
loop_
_entity_poly.entity_id
_entity_poly.type
_entity_poly.pdbx_seq_one_letter_code
_entity_poly.pdbx_strand_id
1 'polypeptide(L)'
;MSQLSPVQQAGAAAIAKQSWFLRRKDSLTAVAGVVLQIAQVATVYAVGAPLWVSAVIALIIGTAEVVIHAATPQALTPSGVSRAAREYQAQMPVPAAAVDAARQVGDTIRAGREVVENLRPGFSVYH
;
A
#
# COMPACT_ATOMS: atom_id res chain seq x y z
N MET A 1 5.78 -3.05 24.97
CA MET A 1 6.41 -2.14 23.99
C MET A 1 6.59 -2.92 22.69
N SER A 2 5.76 -2.67 21.68
CA SER A 2 5.90 -3.30 20.36
C SER A 2 7.21 -2.83 19.73
N GLN A 3 8.18 -3.74 19.58
CA GLN A 3 9.41 -3.41 18.86
C GLN A 3 9.04 -3.18 17.39
N LEU A 4 9.17 -1.94 16.94
CA LEU A 4 8.99 -1.58 15.54
C LEU A 4 9.94 -2.40 14.68
N SER A 5 9.48 -2.88 13.52
CA SER A 5 10.35 -3.64 12.62
C SER A 5 11.54 -2.77 12.15
N PRO A 6 12.68 -3.36 11.76
CA PRO A 6 13.84 -2.60 11.29
C PRO A 6 13.49 -1.62 10.15
N VAL A 7 12.56 -2.02 9.27
CA VAL A 7 12.02 -1.18 8.18
C VAL A 7 11.23 0.01 8.71
N GLN A 8 10.42 -0.19 9.75
CA GLN A 8 9.67 0.89 10.40
C GLN A 8 10.59 1.88 11.13
N GLN A 9 11.65 1.38 11.78
CA GLN A 9 12.64 2.24 12.45
C GLN A 9 13.44 3.08 11.44
N ALA A 10 13.93 2.44 10.37
CA ALA A 10 14.64 3.13 9.29
C ALA A 10 13.73 4.14 8.57
N GLY A 11 12.48 3.77 8.31
CA GLY A 11 11.48 4.65 7.71
C GLY A 11 11.15 5.86 8.60
N ALA A 12 10.99 5.67 9.91
CA ALA A 12 10.74 6.77 10.85
C ALA A 12 11.92 7.76 10.90
N ALA A 13 13.16 7.27 10.89
CA ALA A 13 14.36 8.11 10.85
C ALA A 13 14.50 8.86 9.52
N ALA A 14 14.15 8.23 8.39
CA ALA A 14 14.17 8.86 7.08
C ALA A 14 13.08 9.95 6.95
N ILE A 15 11.87 9.68 7.44
CA ILE A 15 10.78 10.67 7.51
C ILE A 15 11.19 11.85 8.39
N ALA A 16 11.84 11.60 9.53
CA ALA A 16 12.31 12.64 10.43
C ALA A 16 13.28 13.62 9.74
N LYS A 17 14.12 13.15 8.82
CA LYS A 17 15.06 13.96 8.03
C LYS A 17 14.40 14.73 6.88
N GLN A 18 13.17 14.39 6.48
CA GLN A 18 12.47 15.14 5.44
C GLN A 18 11.95 16.48 5.99
N SER A 19 12.15 17.54 5.20
CA SER A 19 11.59 18.87 5.48
C SER A 19 10.06 18.81 5.54
N TRP A 20 9.46 19.72 6.30
CA TRP A 20 8.00 19.80 6.44
C TRP A 20 7.28 19.88 5.08
N PHE A 21 7.87 20.61 4.12
CA PHE A 21 7.36 20.73 2.77
C PHE A 21 7.32 19.37 2.06
N LEU A 22 8.40 18.59 2.08
CA LEU A 22 8.44 17.27 1.45
C LEU A 22 7.37 16.33 2.01
N ARG A 23 7.06 16.41 3.31
CA ARG A 23 6.03 15.56 3.95
C ARG A 23 4.60 15.90 3.52
N ARG A 24 4.35 17.13 3.09
CA ARG A 24 3.02 17.65 2.74
C ARG A 24 2.87 17.99 1.26
N LYS A 25 3.94 17.89 0.47
CA LYS A 25 3.97 18.29 -0.93
C LYS A 25 2.82 17.65 -1.71
N ASP A 26 2.59 16.35 -1.54
CA ASP A 26 1.60 15.62 -2.34
C ASP A 26 0.18 16.09 -2.04
N SER A 27 -0.13 16.32 -0.76
CA SER A 27 -1.41 16.91 -0.34
C SER A 27 -1.56 18.37 -0.77
N LEU A 28 -0.48 19.15 -0.71
CA LEU A 28 -0.50 20.56 -1.14
C LEU A 28 -0.68 20.69 -2.65
N THR A 29 -0.01 19.85 -3.44
CA THR A 29 -0.19 19.80 -4.90
C THR A 29 -1.59 19.34 -5.28
N ALA A 30 -2.14 18.33 -4.58
CA ALA A 30 -3.50 17.87 -4.85
C ALA A 30 -4.55 18.96 -4.53
N VAL A 31 -4.41 19.65 -3.40
CA VAL A 31 -5.31 20.75 -3.02
C VAL A 31 -5.14 21.94 -3.97
N ALA A 32 -3.90 22.32 -4.30
CA ALA A 32 -3.61 23.39 -5.24
C ALA A 32 -4.24 23.11 -6.61
N GLY A 33 -4.14 21.88 -7.10
CA GLY A 33 -4.74 21.46 -8.36
C GLY A 33 -6.26 21.57 -8.36
N VAL A 34 -6.91 21.07 -7.31
CA VAL A 34 -8.38 21.21 -7.15
C VAL A 34 -8.80 22.68 -7.10
N VAL A 35 -8.07 23.52 -6.36
CA VAL A 35 -8.36 24.96 -6.29
C VAL A 35 -8.19 25.63 -7.65
N LEU A 36 -7.13 25.29 -8.39
CA LEU A 36 -6.89 25.82 -9.73
C LEU A 36 -7.99 25.38 -10.71
N GLN A 37 -8.42 24.13 -10.64
CA GLN A 37 -9.51 23.61 -11.48
C GLN A 37 -10.83 24.33 -11.20
N ILE A 38 -11.15 24.55 -9.92
CA ILE A 38 -12.36 25.30 -9.51
C ILE A 38 -12.27 26.74 -9.99
N ALA A 39 -11.12 27.40 -9.81
CA ALA A 39 -10.89 28.77 -10.25
C ALA A 39 -11.01 28.90 -11.78
N GLN A 40 -10.49 27.94 -12.54
CA GLN A 40 -10.65 27.90 -13.98
C GLN A 40 -12.12 27.82 -14.39
N VAL A 41 -12.89 26.87 -13.81
CA VAL A 41 -14.33 26.71 -14.12
C VAL A 41 -15.11 27.97 -13.76
N ALA A 42 -14.85 28.56 -12.59
CA ALA A 42 -15.49 29.79 -12.14
C ALA A 42 -15.18 30.97 -13.07
N THR A 43 -13.93 31.10 -13.54
CA THR A 43 -13.52 32.19 -14.45
C THR A 43 -14.22 32.08 -15.80
N VAL A 44 -14.37 30.87 -16.33
CA VAL A 44 -15.06 30.64 -17.61
C VAL A 44 -16.54 31.00 -17.50
N TYR A 45 -17.19 30.65 -16.38
CA TYR A 45 -18.57 31.03 -16.09
C TYR A 45 -18.76 32.54 -15.86
N ALA A 46 -17.83 33.19 -15.15
CA ALA A 46 -17.95 34.61 -14.80
C ALA A 46 -17.69 35.55 -16.00
N VAL A 47 -16.81 35.16 -16.92
CA VAL A 47 -16.39 36.01 -18.05
C VAL A 47 -17.15 35.66 -19.35
N GLY A 48 -17.95 34.59 -19.36
CA GLY A 48 -18.63 34.10 -20.57
C GLY A 48 -17.66 33.68 -21.66
N ALA A 49 -16.44 33.30 -21.28
CA ALA A 49 -15.37 33.00 -22.20
C ALA A 49 -15.68 31.74 -23.03
N PRO A 50 -15.31 31.71 -24.32
CA PRO A 50 -15.53 30.53 -25.14
C PRO A 50 -14.76 29.32 -24.60
N LEU A 51 -15.37 28.14 -24.69
CA LEU A 51 -14.91 26.88 -24.06
C LEU A 51 -13.45 26.51 -24.37
N TRP A 52 -12.93 26.92 -25.53
CA TRP A 52 -11.53 26.67 -25.91
C TRP A 52 -10.53 27.36 -24.98
N VAL A 53 -10.87 28.52 -24.41
CA VAL A 53 -10.02 29.24 -23.43
C VAL A 53 -9.88 28.42 -22.15
N SER A 54 -10.98 27.80 -21.71
CA SER A 54 -10.96 26.86 -20.59
C SER A 54 -10.03 25.70 -20.89
N ALA A 55 -10.18 25.05 -22.06
CA ALA A 55 -9.36 23.89 -22.41
C ALA A 55 -7.86 24.20 -22.39
N VAL A 56 -7.44 25.37 -22.89
CA VAL A 56 -6.03 25.81 -22.86
C VAL A 56 -5.53 26.02 -21.43
N ILE A 57 -6.33 26.65 -20.56
CA ILE A 57 -5.96 26.84 -19.15
C ILE A 57 -5.84 25.49 -18.44
N ALA A 58 -6.80 24.57 -18.62
CA ALA A 58 -6.71 23.22 -18.05
C ALA A 58 -5.44 22.49 -18.50
N LEU A 59 -5.07 22.62 -19.77
CA LEU A 59 -3.86 21.98 -20.31
C LEU A 59 -2.59 22.53 -19.64
N ILE A 60 -2.50 23.84 -19.47
CA ILE A 60 -1.35 24.49 -18.80
C ILE A 60 -1.24 24.02 -17.35
N ILE A 61 -2.37 24.02 -16.63
CA ILE A 61 -2.44 23.59 -15.23
C ILE A 61 -2.04 22.12 -15.10
N GLY A 62 -2.65 21.24 -15.90
CA GLY A 62 -2.33 19.81 -15.88
C GLY A 62 -0.87 19.52 -16.23
N THR A 63 -0.30 20.25 -17.20
CA THR A 63 1.12 20.10 -17.55
C THR A 63 2.03 20.55 -16.40
N ALA A 64 1.70 21.67 -15.74
CA ALA A 64 2.45 22.15 -14.59
C ALA A 64 2.40 21.15 -13.42
N GLU A 65 1.22 20.58 -13.13
CA GLU A 65 1.07 19.53 -12.12
C GLU A 65 1.92 18.31 -12.42
N VAL A 66 1.88 17.79 -13.66
CA VAL A 66 2.67 16.63 -14.09
C VAL A 66 4.16 16.91 -13.93
N VAL A 67 4.64 18.08 -14.34
CA VAL A 67 6.04 18.48 -14.20
C VAL A 67 6.45 18.55 -12.73
N ILE A 68 5.63 19.15 -11.87
CA ILE A 68 5.90 19.22 -10.43
C ILE A 68 5.91 17.81 -9.82
N HIS A 69 4.97 16.94 -10.20
CA HIS A 69 4.92 15.58 -9.69
C HIS A 69 6.10 14.72 -10.16
N ALA A 70 6.53 14.89 -11.41
CA ALA A 70 7.66 14.17 -11.99
C ALA A 70 9.02 14.67 -11.46
N ALA A 71 9.16 15.97 -11.23
CA ALA A 71 10.42 16.57 -10.76
C ALA A 71 10.64 16.41 -9.26
N THR A 72 9.62 16.04 -8.47
CA THR A 72 9.75 15.95 -7.02
C THR A 72 9.74 14.48 -6.55
N PRO A 73 10.88 13.93 -6.07
CA PRO A 73 10.96 12.55 -5.59
C PRO A 73 9.86 12.22 -4.59
N GLN A 74 9.30 11.01 -4.68
CA GLN A 74 8.22 10.53 -3.82
C GLN A 74 8.58 10.74 -2.33
N ALA A 75 7.68 11.39 -1.57
CA ALA A 75 7.89 11.55 -0.15
C ALA A 75 7.75 10.19 0.54
N LEU A 76 8.62 9.90 1.52
CA LEU A 76 8.46 8.73 2.35
C LEU A 76 7.29 9.02 3.28
N THR A 77 6.14 8.38 3.05
CA THR A 77 4.96 8.55 3.89
C THR A 77 4.95 7.48 4.98
N PRO A 78 4.42 7.76 6.20
CA PRO A 78 4.29 6.75 7.25
C PRO A 78 3.48 5.51 6.79
N SER A 79 2.46 5.73 5.95
CA SER A 79 1.66 4.67 5.34
C SER A 79 2.46 3.87 4.31
N GLY A 80 3.32 4.50 3.51
CA GLY A 80 4.24 3.84 2.59
C GLY A 80 5.24 2.94 3.31
N VAL A 81 5.84 3.42 4.41
CA VAL A 81 6.73 2.61 5.27
C VAL A 81 5.98 1.41 5.86
N SER A 82 4.73 1.61 6.28
CA SER A 82 3.89 0.53 6.83
C SER A 82 3.47 -0.51 5.77
N ARG A 83 3.35 -0.11 4.50
CA ARG A 83 3.10 -1.03 3.37
C ARG A 83 4.36 -1.81 3.04
N ALA A 84 5.49 -1.12 2.86
CA ALA A 84 6.78 -1.75 2.60
C ALA A 84 7.18 -2.74 3.71
N ALA A 85 6.92 -2.41 4.99
CA ALA A 85 7.15 -3.31 6.11
C ALA A 85 6.30 -4.59 6.02
N ARG A 86 5.03 -4.49 5.60
CA ARG A 86 4.15 -5.65 5.41
C ARG A 86 4.59 -6.52 4.25
N GLU A 87 4.96 -5.91 3.12
CA GLU A 87 5.46 -6.65 1.95
C GLU A 87 6.78 -7.35 2.25
N TYR A 88 7.71 -6.66 2.91
CA TYR A 88 8.96 -7.25 3.36
C TYR A 88 8.72 -8.45 4.29
N GLN A 89 7.77 -8.32 5.22
CA GLN A 89 7.41 -9.39 6.16
C GLN A 89 6.70 -10.57 5.46
N ALA A 90 5.91 -10.31 4.42
CA ALA A 90 5.27 -11.36 3.62
C ALA A 90 6.27 -12.12 2.72
N GLN A 91 7.38 -11.48 2.36
CA GLN A 91 8.47 -12.09 1.58
C GLN A 91 9.50 -12.80 2.44
N MET A 92 9.46 -12.63 3.77
CA MET A 92 10.36 -13.37 4.64
C MET A 92 10.10 -14.87 4.51
N PRO A 93 11.12 -15.68 4.20
CA PRO A 93 10.95 -17.13 4.17
C PRO A 93 10.51 -17.58 5.56
N VAL A 94 9.45 -18.41 5.59
CA VAL A 94 9.04 -19.09 6.81
C VAL A 94 10.27 -19.86 7.32
N PRO A 95 10.67 -19.72 8.60
CA PRO A 95 11.85 -20.40 9.13
C PRO A 95 11.75 -21.89 8.84
N ALA A 96 12.83 -22.50 8.34
CA ALA A 96 12.85 -23.94 8.03
C ALA A 96 12.35 -24.77 9.23
N ALA A 97 12.77 -24.39 10.45
CA ALA A 97 12.31 -24.99 11.70
C ALA A 97 10.78 -24.92 11.90
N ALA A 98 10.11 -23.85 11.48
CA ALA A 98 8.66 -23.73 11.57
C ALA A 98 7.95 -24.59 10.52
N VAL A 99 8.53 -24.72 9.32
CA VAL A 99 8.05 -25.63 8.28
C VAL A 99 8.19 -27.08 8.73
N ASP A 100 9.33 -27.42 9.33
CA ASP A 100 9.61 -28.77 9.82
C ASP A 100 8.72 -29.14 11.01
N ALA A 101 8.50 -28.22 11.95
CA ALA A 101 7.54 -28.41 13.03
C ALA A 101 6.10 -28.63 12.49
N ALA A 102 5.69 -27.84 11.49
CA ALA A 102 4.37 -28.01 10.87
C ALA A 102 4.22 -29.35 10.14
N ARG A 103 5.27 -29.81 9.45
CA ARG A 103 5.31 -31.15 8.82
C ARG A 103 5.18 -32.25 9.85
N GLN A 104 5.95 -32.19 10.93
CA GLN A 104 5.93 -33.19 12.00
C GLN A 104 4.53 -33.32 12.65
N VAL A 105 3.86 -32.19 12.87
CA VAL A 105 2.45 -32.18 13.34
C VAL A 105 1.53 -32.80 12.29
N GLY A 106 1.66 -32.45 11.02
CA GLY A 106 0.87 -33.01 9.93
C GLY A 106 1.03 -34.53 9.78
N ASP A 107 2.26 -35.03 9.90
CA ASP A 107 2.58 -36.46 9.84
C ASP A 107 1.97 -37.21 11.02
N THR A 108 2.01 -36.61 12.22
CA THR A 108 1.39 -37.18 13.42
C THR A 108 -0.14 -37.27 13.28
N ILE A 109 -0.78 -36.23 12.74
CA ILE A 109 -2.23 -36.22 12.48
C ILE A 109 -2.60 -37.29 11.44
N ARG A 110 -1.79 -37.45 10.38
CA ARG A 110 -2.00 -38.46 9.35
C ARG A 110 -1.87 -39.88 9.92
N ALA A 111 -0.81 -40.15 10.67
CA ALA A 111 -0.61 -41.44 11.32
C ALA A 111 -1.76 -41.79 12.28
N GLY A 112 -2.23 -40.81 13.05
CA GLY A 112 -3.40 -40.97 13.92
C GLY A 112 -4.68 -41.33 13.14
N ARG A 113 -4.90 -40.71 11.97
CA ARG A 113 -6.04 -41.03 11.10
C ARG A 113 -5.96 -42.46 10.56
N GLU A 114 -4.80 -42.90 10.09
CA GLU A 114 -4.60 -44.26 9.56
C GLU A 114 -4.85 -45.32 10.62
N VAL A 115 -4.43 -45.08 11.87
CA VAL A 115 -4.73 -45.97 13.00
C VAL A 115 -6.23 -46.03 13.26
N VAL A 116 -6.93 -44.90 13.23
CA VAL A 116 -8.40 -44.86 13.42
C VAL A 116 -9.13 -45.58 12.27
N GLU A 117 -8.69 -45.42 11.03
CA GLU A 117 -9.27 -46.10 9.87
C GLU A 117 -9.04 -47.62 9.93
N ASN A 118 -7.85 -48.06 10.33
CA ASN A 118 -7.53 -49.49 10.50
C ASN A 118 -8.23 -50.13 11.70
N LEU A 119 -8.54 -49.36 12.76
CA LEU A 119 -9.31 -49.80 13.92
C LEU A 119 -10.83 -49.82 13.67
N ARG A 120 -11.29 -49.52 12.45
CA ARG A 120 -12.71 -49.56 12.07
C ARG A 120 -13.04 -50.78 11.20
N PRO A 121 -12.88 -52.04 11.68
CA PRO A 121 -13.41 -53.17 10.94
C PRO A 121 -14.94 -53.12 11.03
N GLY A 122 -15.62 -52.86 9.91
CA GLY A 122 -17.02 -53.25 9.74
C GLY A 122 -18.10 -52.17 9.69
N PHE A 123 -17.80 -50.89 9.45
CA PHE A 123 -18.86 -49.95 9.03
C PHE A 123 -19.05 -50.01 7.51
N SER A 124 -19.61 -51.12 7.04
CA SER A 124 -20.23 -51.20 5.72
C SER A 124 -21.49 -50.35 5.77
N VAL A 125 -21.43 -49.15 5.18
CA VAL A 125 -22.61 -48.32 4.94
C VAL A 125 -23.42 -49.00 3.84
N TYR A 126 -24.27 -49.96 4.21
CA TYR A 126 -25.38 -50.39 3.37
C TYR A 126 -26.57 -49.47 3.66
N HIS A 127 -27.09 -48.87 2.58
CA HIS A 127 -28.41 -48.26 2.36
C HIS A 127 -29.21 -47.76 3.57
#